data_AF-A0A0F9LK98-F1
#
_entry.id   AF-A0A0F9LK98-F1
#
_cell.length_a   1.000
_cell.length_b   1.000
_cell.length_c   1.000
_cell.angle_alpha   90.00
_cell.angle_beta   90.00
_cell.angle_gamma   90.00
#
_symmetry.space_group_name_H-M   'P 1'
#
loop_
_entity.id
_entity.type
_entity.pdbx_description
1 polymer ?
#
loop_
_entity_poly.entity_id
_entity_poly.type
_entity_poly.pdbx_seq_one_letter_code
_entity_poly.pdbx_strand_id
1 'polypeptide(L)'
;MSDVNEIKPVTRIEAVNSAIAAIQYGGNNCIRAVDLCEQAENAVVDSGGKPNPDATVKLLKKTLKVAVGLGVLKLDTTVIVERIT
;
A
#
# COMPACT_ATOMS: atom_id res chain seq x y z
N MET A 1 35.27 1.99 9.57
CA MET A 1 34.72 2.52 8.30
C MET A 1 33.23 2.44 8.44
N SER A 2 32.56 3.57 8.54
CA SER A 2 31.11 3.60 8.71
C SER A 2 30.48 3.26 7.36
N ASP A 3 29.79 2.13 7.27
CA ASP A 3 28.90 1.83 6.17
C ASP A 3 27.91 3.00 6.06
N VAL A 4 28.17 3.89 5.09
CA VAL A 4 27.18 4.86 4.66
C VAL A 4 26.09 4.01 4.05
N ASN A 5 25.05 3.74 4.83
CA ASN A 5 23.86 3.07 4.38
C ASN A 5 23.26 4.00 3.32
N GLU A 6 23.62 3.79 2.05
CA GLU A 6 23.02 4.50 0.93
C GLU A 6 21.53 4.22 1.01
N ILE A 7 20.77 5.20 1.50
CA ILE A 7 19.30 5.17 1.47
C ILE A 7 18.95 5.26 0.00
N LYS A 8 18.84 4.10 -0.66
CA LYS A 8 18.37 4.02 -2.04
C LYS A 8 16.93 4.53 -2.03
N PRO A 9 16.60 5.52 -2.87
CA PRO A 9 15.24 6.03 -2.94
C PRO A 9 14.32 4.90 -3.38
N VAL A 10 13.29 4.62 -2.57
CA VAL A 10 12.28 3.62 -2.85
C VAL A 10 11.33 4.21 -3.86
N THR A 11 11.14 3.51 -4.98
CA THR A 11 10.15 3.94 -5.95
C THR A 11 8.75 3.67 -5.41
N ARG A 12 7.80 4.49 -5.84
CA ARG A 12 6.38 4.35 -5.47
C ARG A 12 5.80 2.98 -5.86
N ILE A 13 6.35 2.36 -6.92
CA ILE A 13 6.01 0.99 -7.33
C ILE A 13 6.46 -0.03 -6.30
N GLU A 14 7.71 0.05 -5.85
CA GLU A 14 8.26 -0.84 -4.83
C GLU A 14 7.55 -0.67 -3.49
N ALA A 15 7.24 0.57 -3.09
CA ALA A 15 6.51 0.85 -1.86
C ALA A 15 5.10 0.24 -1.87
N VAL A 16 4.35 0.42 -2.96
CA VAL A 16 3.00 -0.17 -3.11
C VAL A 16 3.05 -1.69 -3.13
N ASN A 17 4.00 -2.28 -3.84
CA ASN A 17 4.14 -3.74 -3.89
C ASN A 17 4.51 -4.30 -2.51
N SER A 18 5.38 -3.63 -1.77
CA SER A 18 5.78 -4.03 -0.42
C SER A 18 4.62 -3.93 0.57
N ALA A 19 3.82 -2.85 0.48
CA ALA A 19 2.63 -2.68 1.30
C ALA A 19 1.60 -3.81 1.05
N ILE A 20 1.39 -4.20 -0.21
CA ILE A 20 0.49 -5.30 -0.57
C ILE A 20 1.05 -6.65 -0.13
N ALA A 21 2.35 -6.90 -0.30
CA ALA A 21 2.99 -8.13 0.14
C ALA A 21 2.91 -8.29 1.67
N ALA A 22 3.05 -7.20 2.44
CA ALA A 22 2.90 -7.23 3.89
C ALA A 22 1.52 -7.74 4.35
N ILE A 23 0.46 -7.49 3.57
CA ILE A 23 -0.89 -8.06 3.81
C ILE A 23 -0.85 -9.58 3.68
N GLN A 24 -0.13 -10.12 2.70
CA GLN A 24 -0.08 -11.57 2.45
C GLN A 24 0.65 -12.32 3.58
N TYR A 25 1.65 -11.71 4.20
CA TYR A 25 2.45 -12.32 5.26
C TYR A 25 1.85 -12.18 6.67
N GLY A 26 0.79 -11.37 6.83
CA GLY A 26 0.03 -11.24 8.08
C GLY A 26 -1.37 -11.84 7.96
N GLY A 27 -1.62 -12.98 8.60
CA GLY A 27 -2.89 -13.71 8.51
C GLY A 27 -4.14 -12.84 8.73
N ASN A 28 -5.20 -13.08 7.94
CA ASN A 28 -6.56 -12.52 8.05
C ASN A 28 -6.69 -11.03 8.42
N ASN A 29 -5.73 -10.18 8.06
CA ASN A 29 -5.81 -8.75 8.35
C ASN A 29 -6.59 -8.02 7.25
N CYS A 30 -7.84 -7.68 7.54
CA CYS A 30 -8.60 -6.70 6.77
C CYS A 30 -7.95 -5.32 6.97
N ILE A 31 -7.27 -4.82 5.94
CA ILE A 31 -6.65 -3.49 5.95
C ILE A 31 -7.40 -2.58 4.97
N ARG A 32 -7.64 -1.33 5.36
CA ARG A 32 -8.30 -0.37 4.48
C ARG A 32 -7.33 0.11 3.40
N ALA A 33 -7.83 0.34 2.20
CA ALA A 33 -7.01 0.85 1.10
C ALA A 33 -6.35 2.20 1.40
N VAL A 34 -6.95 3.02 2.28
CA VAL A 34 -6.37 4.30 2.73
C VAL A 34 -5.11 4.08 3.56
N ASP A 35 -5.12 3.10 4.47
CA ASP A 35 -3.97 2.79 5.33
C ASP A 35 -2.79 2.25 4.50
N LEU A 36 -3.09 1.43 3.48
CA LEU A 36 -2.08 0.94 2.54
C LEU A 36 -1.48 2.07 1.69
N CYS A 37 -2.29 3.05 1.32
CA CYS A 37 -1.84 4.20 0.57
C CYS A 37 -0.89 5.05 1.42
N GLU A 38 -1.26 5.30 2.68
CA GLU A 38 -0.45 6.08 3.61
C GLU A 38 0.89 5.37 3.90
N GLN A 39 0.88 4.06 4.12
CA GLN A 39 2.11 3.27 4.32
C GLN A 39 3.05 3.35 3.10
N ALA A 40 2.51 3.17 1.89
CA ALA A 40 3.31 3.24 0.67
C ALA A 40 3.83 4.67 0.41
N GLU A 41 3.02 5.69 0.72
CA GLU A 41 3.41 7.10 0.60
C GLU A 41 4.56 7.44 1.55
N ASN A 42 4.42 7.08 2.83
CA ASN A 42 5.43 7.33 3.85
C ASN A 42 6.74 6.63 3.49
N ALA A 43 6.71 5.38 3.02
CA ALA A 43 7.91 4.67 2.59
C ALA A 43 8.67 5.40 1.45
N VAL A 44 7.96 6.02 0.51
CA VAL A 44 8.58 6.82 -0.55
C VAL A 44 9.18 8.10 0.02
N VAL A 45 8.45 8.81 0.88
CA VAL A 45 8.90 10.07 1.49
C VAL A 45 10.12 9.84 2.39
N ASP A 46 10.09 8.81 3.23
CA ASP A 46 11.18 8.43 4.15
C ASP A 46 12.46 8.05 3.41
N SER A 47 12.33 7.53 2.18
CA SER A 47 13.46 7.23 1.30
C SER A 47 14.01 8.43 0.54
N GLY A 48 13.47 9.63 0.75
CA GLY A 48 13.88 10.87 0.08
C GLY A 48 13.07 11.24 -1.17
N GLY A 49 11.95 10.54 -1.42
CA GLY A 49 11.02 10.84 -2.51
C GLY A 49 10.08 12.01 -2.19
N LYS A 50 9.42 12.55 -3.23
CA LYS A 50 8.40 13.60 -3.05
C LYS A 50 7.02 13.00 -2.77
N PRO A 51 6.23 13.65 -1.89
CA PRO A 51 4.85 13.26 -1.67
C PRO A 51 4.01 13.48 -2.94
N ASN A 52 3.25 12.46 -3.31
CA ASN A 52 2.31 12.40 -4.41
C ASN A 52 1.26 11.29 -4.13
N PRO A 53 0.32 11.55 -3.22
CA PRO A 53 -0.68 10.56 -2.81
C PRO A 53 -1.59 10.14 -3.98
N ASP A 54 -1.91 11.04 -4.92
CA ASP A 54 -2.71 10.70 -6.10
C ASP A 54 -2.05 9.62 -6.97
N ALA A 55 -0.73 9.74 -7.19
CA ALA A 55 0.03 8.73 -7.89
C ALA A 55 0.05 7.39 -7.13
N THR A 56 0.19 7.43 -5.80
CA THR A 56 0.14 6.23 -4.94
C THR A 56 -1.21 5.55 -5.01
N VAL A 57 -2.30 6.30 -4.86
CA VAL A 57 -3.67 5.77 -4.92
C VAL A 57 -3.93 5.11 -6.29
N LYS A 58 -3.55 5.78 -7.38
CA LYS A 58 -3.75 5.25 -8.74
C LYS A 58 -3.01 3.94 -8.94
N LEU A 59 -1.77 3.88 -8.45
CA LEU A 59 -0.94 2.69 -8.53
C LEU A 59 -1.47 1.56 -7.63
N LEU A 60 -1.78 1.87 -6.39
CA LEU A 60 -2.37 0.93 -5.42
C LEU A 60 -3.65 0.31 -5.96
N LYS A 61 -4.58 1.10 -6.52
CA LYS A 61 -5.80 0.58 -7.16
C LYS A 61 -5.49 -0.41 -8.30
N LYS A 62 -4.48 -0.09 -9.14
CA LYS A 62 -4.07 -0.97 -10.23
C LYS A 62 -3.49 -2.28 -9.69
N THR A 63 -2.61 -2.22 -8.70
CA THR A 63 -1.97 -3.40 -8.12
C THR A 63 -2.96 -4.27 -7.33
N LEU A 64 -3.87 -3.66 -6.57
CA LEU A 64 -4.96 -4.37 -5.89
C LEU A 64 -5.86 -5.11 -6.89
N LYS A 65 -6.21 -4.47 -8.02
CA LYS A 65 -7.01 -5.13 -9.08
C LYS A 65 -6.30 -6.35 -9.65
N VAL A 66 -4.97 -6.26 -9.85
CA VAL A 66 -4.16 -7.40 -10.32
C VAL A 66 -4.09 -8.49 -9.25
N ALA A 67 -3.82 -8.15 -8.00
CA ALA A 67 -3.76 -9.10 -6.89
C ALA A 67 -5.09 -9.86 -6.69
N VAL A 68 -6.23 -9.17 -6.83
CA VAL A 68 -7.55 -9.80 -6.82
C VAL A 68 -7.75 -10.72 -8.02
N GLY A 69 -7.38 -10.27 -9.23
CA GLY A 69 -7.47 -11.09 -10.44
C GLY A 69 -6.60 -12.35 -10.40
N LEU A 70 -5.50 -12.32 -9.65
CA LEU A 70 -4.62 -13.47 -9.40
C LEU A 70 -5.09 -14.35 -8.24
N GLY A 71 -6.18 -14.01 -7.54
CA GLY A 71 -6.67 -14.73 -6.37
C GLY A 71 -5.80 -14.58 -5.12
N VAL A 72 -4.90 -13.60 -5.13
CA VAL A 72 -3.94 -13.33 -4.04
C VAL A 72 -4.58 -12.54 -2.91
N LEU A 73 -5.52 -11.65 -3.24
CA LEU A 73 -6.28 -10.86 -2.28
C LEU A 73 -7.78 -10.93 -2.59
N LYS A 74 -8.60 -10.74 -1.56
CA LYS A 74 -10.04 -10.51 -1.69
C LYS A 74 -10.34 -9.10 -1.20
N LEU A 75 -10.97 -8.29 -2.05
CA LEU A 75 -11.49 -6.99 -1.63
C LEU A 75 -12.89 -7.19 -1.07
N ASP A 76 -13.07 -6.90 0.22
CA ASP A 76 -14.39 -6.89 0.84
C ASP A 76 -14.92 -5.45 0.86
N THR A 77 -15.89 -5.16 -0.01
CA THR A 77 -16.56 -3.85 -0.08
C THR A 77 -17.74 -3.82 0.90
N THR A 78 -17.51 -4.12 2.17
CA THR A 78 -18.57 -4.02 3.19
C THR A 78 -18.94 -2.55 3.36
N VAL A 79 -20.05 -2.13 2.75
CA VAL A 79 -20.67 -0.83 3.00
C VAL A 79 -21.37 -0.93 4.36
N ILE A 80 -20.76 -0.38 5.41
CA ILE A 80 -21.43 -0.24 6.71
C ILE A 80 -22.46 0.88 6.55
N VAL A 81 -23.70 0.52 6.23
CA VAL A 81 -24.84 1.44 6.28
C VAL A 81 -25.47 1.32 7.66
N GLU A 82 -25.12 2.22 8.57
CA GLU A 82 -25.84 2.36 9.83
C GLU A 82 -27.13 3.16 9.59
N ARG A 83 -28.27 2.56 9.95
CA ARG A 83 -29.56 3.25 10.00
C ARG A 83 -29.65 4.03 11.30
N ILE A 84 -29.76 5.35 11.21
CA ILE A 84 -30.09 6.20 12.36
C ILE A 84 -31.59 5.99 12.65
N THR A 85 -31.92 5.51 13.86
CA THR A 85 -33.28 5.53 14.45
C THR A 85 -33.48 6.78 15.27
#